data_AF-A0A3C0WFA7-F1
#
_entry.id   AF-A0A3C0WFA7-F1
#
_cell.length_a   1.000
_cell.length_b   1.000
_cell.length_c   1.000
_cell.angle_alpha   90.00
_cell.angle_beta   90.00
_cell.angle_gamma   90.00
#
_symmetry.space_group_name_H-M   'P 1'
#
loop_
_entity.id
_entity.type
_entity.pdbx_description
1 polymer ?
#
loop_
_entity_poly.entity_id
_entity_poly.type
_entity_poly.pdbx_seq_one_letter_code
_entity_poly.pdbx_strand_id
1 'polypeptide(L)'
;RQDKVFLVGQDSGGEKAIQLAWQQPHRFAGVISINGGVPRNSNALCSLGTNHRELPLLLQHSSKAIHYSHERFCDDIRLCHTAGLPATFRHYRGERDDLSHILADCNRWLMDLVANNLVQ
;
A
#
# COMPACT_ATOMS: atom_id res chain seq x y z
N ARG A 1 20.05 2.59 -8.43
CA ARG A 1 19.40 3.20 -7.24
C ARG A 1 18.03 2.55 -7.09
N GLN A 2 17.83 1.73 -6.06
CA GLN A 2 16.59 0.98 -5.83
C GLN A 2 15.50 1.85 -5.14
N ASP A 3 15.86 3.05 -4.70
CA ASP A 3 14.97 4.05 -4.07
C ASP A 3 14.07 4.81 -5.05
N LYS A 4 13.89 4.30 -6.27
CA LYS A 4 13.04 4.91 -7.32
C LYS A 4 12.01 3.94 -7.90
N VAL A 5 12.00 2.69 -7.45
CA VAL A 5 11.09 1.67 -7.97
C VAL A 5 9.89 1.57 -7.04
N PHE A 6 8.69 1.79 -7.57
CA PHE A 6 7.44 1.61 -6.83
C PHE A 6 6.71 0.38 -7.37
N LEU A 7 6.05 -0.36 -6.47
CA LEU A 7 5.11 -1.40 -6.86
C LEU A 7 3.69 -0.85 -6.76
N VAL A 8 2.89 -1.10 -7.78
CA VAL A 8 1.46 -0.76 -7.80
C VAL A 8 0.70 -1.98 -8.27
N GLY A 9 -0.38 -2.31 -7.59
CA GLY A 9 -1.25 -3.41 -8.00
C GLY A 9 -2.70 -3.14 -7.65
N GLN A 10 -3.59 -3.79 -8.40
CA GLN A 10 -5.03 -3.75 -8.16
C GLN A 10 -5.54 -5.14 -7.75
N ASP A 11 -6.50 -5.20 -6.83
CA ASP A 11 -7.12 -6.43 -6.32
C ASP A 11 -6.05 -7.44 -5.88
N SER A 12 -6.09 -8.68 -6.38
CA SER A 12 -5.07 -9.69 -6.08
C SER A 12 -3.64 -9.28 -6.47
N GLY A 13 -3.48 -8.38 -7.45
CA GLY A 13 -2.19 -7.79 -7.81
C GLY A 13 -1.68 -6.83 -6.75
N GLY A 14 -2.57 -6.11 -6.07
CA GLY A 14 -2.24 -5.23 -4.95
C GLY A 14 -1.74 -6.02 -3.74
N GLU A 15 -2.41 -7.12 -3.40
CA GLU A 15 -1.96 -8.01 -2.31
C GLU A 15 -0.55 -8.59 -2.59
N LYS A 16 -0.32 -9.04 -3.84
CA LYS A 16 0.98 -9.55 -4.29
C LYS A 16 2.06 -8.48 -4.32
N ALA A 17 1.71 -7.25 -4.70
CA ALA A 17 2.63 -6.12 -4.66
C ALA A 17 3.12 -5.87 -3.23
N ILE A 18 2.20 -5.86 -2.25
CA ILE A 18 2.54 -5.74 -0.82
C ILE A 18 3.43 -6.91 -0.39
N GLN A 19 3.04 -8.14 -0.72
CA GLN A 19 3.80 -9.34 -0.35
C GLN A 19 5.26 -9.28 -0.86
N LEU A 20 5.45 -8.96 -2.14
CA LEU A 20 6.79 -8.87 -2.74
C LEU A 20 7.60 -7.73 -2.12
N ALA A 21 6.95 -6.59 -1.88
CA ALA A 21 7.57 -5.42 -1.28
C ALA A 21 8.12 -5.72 0.13
N TRP A 22 7.32 -6.36 0.98
CA TRP A 22 7.71 -6.73 2.34
C TRP A 22 8.71 -7.88 2.44
N GLN A 23 8.74 -8.77 1.45
CA GLN A 23 9.78 -9.79 1.33
C GLN A 23 11.14 -9.21 0.93
N GLN A 24 11.14 -8.08 0.22
CA GLN A 24 12.36 -7.45 -0.30
C GLN A 24 12.34 -5.93 -0.05
N PRO A 25 12.26 -5.48 1.23
CA PRO A 25 11.92 -4.10 1.57
C PRO A 25 12.95 -3.08 1.09
N HIS A 26 14.20 -3.48 0.82
CA HIS A 26 15.27 -2.61 0.32
C HIS A 26 15.23 -2.35 -1.20
N ARG A 27 14.41 -3.09 -1.95
CA ARG A 27 14.37 -2.98 -3.43
C ARG A 27 13.41 -1.94 -3.96
N PHE A 28 12.51 -1.43 -3.11
CA PHE A 28 11.40 -0.58 -3.53
C PHE A 28 11.36 0.72 -2.71
N ALA A 29 10.95 1.81 -3.31
CA ALA A 29 10.75 3.10 -2.64
C ALA A 29 9.42 3.17 -1.88
N GLY A 30 8.45 2.36 -2.28
CA GLY A 30 7.13 2.27 -1.68
C GLY A 30 6.23 1.32 -2.46
N VAL A 31 5.06 1.03 -1.90
CA VAL A 31 4.06 0.15 -2.51
C VAL A 31 2.66 0.77 -2.42
N ILE A 32 1.88 0.62 -3.49
CA ILE A 32 0.49 1.03 -3.59
C ILE A 32 -0.37 -0.19 -3.88
N SER A 33 -1.45 -0.37 -3.13
CA SER A 33 -2.46 -1.39 -3.37
C SER A 33 -3.84 -0.75 -3.55
N ILE A 34 -4.46 -0.98 -4.69
CA ILE A 34 -5.81 -0.52 -5.04
C ILE A 34 -6.77 -1.69 -4.92
N ASN A 35 -7.71 -1.64 -3.97
CA ASN A 35 -8.67 -2.71 -3.71
C ASN A 35 -8.05 -4.09 -3.41
N GLY A 36 -6.76 -4.15 -3.08
CA GLY A 36 -6.06 -5.36 -2.63
C GLY A 36 -5.72 -5.22 -1.15
N GLY A 37 -6.06 -6.22 -0.34
CA GLY A 37 -5.78 -6.19 1.09
C GLY A 37 -4.35 -6.52 1.48
N VAL A 38 -4.10 -6.44 2.78
CA VAL A 38 -2.85 -6.92 3.37
C VAL A 38 -2.80 -8.45 3.28
N PRO A 39 -1.68 -9.05 2.84
CA PRO A 39 -1.57 -10.50 2.67
C PRO A 39 -1.61 -11.23 4.03
N ARG A 40 -2.62 -12.07 4.26
CA ARG A 40 -2.87 -12.78 5.54
C ARG A 40 -2.07 -14.07 5.71
N ASN A 41 -1.81 -14.78 4.61
CA ASN A 41 -1.23 -16.14 4.63
C ASN A 41 0.23 -16.15 4.19
N SER A 42 0.97 -15.07 4.48
CA SER A 42 2.34 -14.93 4.03
C SER A 42 3.26 -14.63 5.20
N ASN A 43 4.48 -15.19 5.17
CA ASN A 43 5.57 -14.81 6.07
C ASN A 43 6.05 -13.37 5.85
N ALA A 44 5.38 -12.58 5.01
CA ALA A 44 5.77 -11.22 4.67
C ALA A 44 5.72 -10.28 5.88
N LEU A 45 4.83 -10.53 6.85
CA LEU A 45 4.84 -9.79 8.12
C LEU A 45 6.03 -10.20 9.02
N CYS A 46 6.42 -11.47 8.99
CA CYS A 46 7.58 -11.95 9.75
C CYS A 46 8.90 -11.37 9.23
N SER A 47 9.02 -11.09 7.93
CA SER A 47 10.23 -10.48 7.33
C SER A 47 10.39 -8.98 7.62
N LEU A 48 9.34 -8.31 8.10
CA LEU A 48 9.40 -6.91 8.52
C LEU A 48 10.07 -6.76 9.90
N GLY A 49 9.87 -7.72 10.80
CA GLY A 49 10.48 -7.69 12.14
C GLY A 49 12.01 -7.77 12.15
N THR A 50 12.62 -8.23 11.06
CA THR A 50 14.09 -8.33 10.91
C THR A 50 14.69 -7.23 10.04
N ASN A 51 13.89 -6.46 9.30
CA ASN A 51 14.35 -5.41 8.39
C ASN A 51 13.88 -4.04 8.88
N HIS A 52 14.80 -3.26 9.44
CA HIS A 52 14.57 -1.91 9.97
C HIS A 52 14.21 -0.83 8.92
N ARG A 53 13.95 -1.19 7.66
CA ARG A 53 13.57 -0.20 6.65
C ARG A 53 12.05 -0.01 6.65
N GLU A 54 11.64 1.17 7.08
CA GLU A 54 10.27 1.66 6.95
C GLU A 54 9.93 1.80 5.45
N LEU A 55 9.19 0.83 4.91
CA LEU A 55 8.73 0.85 3.52
C LEU A 55 7.32 1.44 3.45
N PRO A 56 7.13 2.65 2.87
CA PRO A 56 5.82 3.28 2.80
C PRO A 56 4.80 2.44 2.03
N LEU A 57 3.60 2.31 2.59
CA LEU A 57 2.45 1.65 1.97
C LEU A 57 1.32 2.66 1.76
N LEU A 58 0.73 2.68 0.57
CA LEU A 58 -0.59 3.29 0.32
C LEU A 58 -1.61 2.17 0.08
N LEU A 59 -2.63 2.09 0.94
CA LEU A 59 -3.73 1.14 0.83
C LEU A 59 -5.02 1.89 0.49
N GLN A 60 -5.55 1.62 -0.70
CA GLN A 60 -6.74 2.26 -1.26
C GLN A 60 -7.90 1.28 -1.32
N HIS A 61 -9.08 1.72 -0.88
CA HIS A 61 -10.30 0.91 -0.90
C HIS A 61 -11.47 1.71 -1.48
N SER A 62 -12.03 1.19 -2.56
CA SER A 62 -13.25 1.65 -3.23
C SER A 62 -14.49 1.04 -2.58
N SER A 63 -15.57 1.81 -2.44
CA SER A 63 -16.87 1.25 -2.03
C SER A 63 -17.50 0.31 -3.06
N LYS A 64 -16.98 0.31 -4.30
CA LYS A 64 -17.35 -0.60 -5.39
C LYS A 64 -16.45 -1.84 -5.47
N ALA A 65 -15.49 -2.01 -4.55
CA ALA A 65 -14.62 -3.19 -4.54
C ALA A 65 -15.44 -4.47 -4.35
N ILE A 66 -15.21 -5.47 -5.22
CA ILE A 66 -15.98 -6.72 -5.23
C ILE A 66 -15.37 -7.76 -4.28
N HIS A 67 -14.03 -7.83 -4.24
CA HIS A 67 -13.31 -8.91 -3.56
C HIS A 67 -12.64 -8.47 -2.25
N TYR A 68 -12.63 -7.18 -1.98
CA TYR A 68 -12.02 -6.59 -0.79
C TYR A 68 -13.07 -5.78 -0.06
N SER A 69 -13.66 -6.35 0.99
CA SER A 69 -14.77 -5.73 1.72
C SER A 69 -14.30 -4.58 2.62
N HIS A 70 -15.24 -3.72 2.99
CA HIS A 70 -14.97 -2.64 3.93
C HIS A 70 -14.58 -3.13 5.33
N GLU A 71 -15.17 -4.24 5.82
CA GLU A 71 -14.74 -4.81 7.11
C GLU A 71 -13.29 -5.28 7.03
N ARG A 72 -12.93 -5.96 5.93
CA ARG A 72 -11.58 -6.44 5.72
C ARG A 72 -10.58 -5.29 5.59
N PHE A 73 -10.95 -4.18 4.94
CA PHE A 73 -10.15 -2.95 4.93
C PHE A 73 -9.94 -2.37 6.34
N CYS A 74 -10.98 -2.33 7.17
CA CYS A 74 -10.87 -1.90 8.56
C CYS A 74 -9.95 -2.81 9.38
N ASP A 75 -10.00 -4.13 9.16
CA ASP A 75 -9.09 -5.06 9.83
C ASP A 75 -7.64 -4.85 9.40
N ASP A 76 -7.40 -4.56 8.12
CA ASP A 76 -6.05 -4.32 7.61
C ASP A 76 -5.47 -2.99 8.15
N ILE A 77 -6.29 -1.96 8.35
CA ILE A 77 -5.90 -0.74 9.07
C ILE A 77 -5.44 -1.08 10.49
N ARG A 78 -6.25 -1.84 11.23
CA ARG A 78 -5.92 -2.27 12.59
C ARG A 78 -4.61 -3.04 12.62
N LEU A 79 -4.45 -4.01 11.71
CA LEU A 79 -3.24 -4.81 11.60
C LEU A 79 -2.00 -3.94 11.38
N CYS A 80 -2.02 -3.06 10.37
CA CYS A 80 -0.90 -2.17 10.07
C CYS A 80 -0.55 -1.24 11.23
N HIS A 81 -1.57 -0.66 11.89
CA HIS A 81 -1.38 0.18 13.06
C HIS A 81 -0.74 -0.59 14.22
N THR A 82 -1.25 -1.79 14.53
CA THR A 82 -0.69 -2.63 15.62
C THR A 82 0.74 -3.10 15.32
N ALA A 83 1.08 -3.26 14.04
CA ALA A 83 2.42 -3.65 13.61
C ALA A 83 3.37 -2.45 13.42
N GLY A 84 2.92 -1.21 13.68
CA GLY A 84 3.73 -0.01 13.52
C GLY A 84 4.16 0.29 12.08
N LEU A 85 3.38 -0.16 11.09
CA LEU A 85 3.75 -0.02 9.68
C LEU A 85 3.50 1.42 9.18
N PRO A 86 4.42 1.99 8.36
CA PRO A 86 4.27 3.32 7.77
C PRO A 86 3.26 3.28 6.61
N ALA A 87 1.97 3.18 6.95
CA ALA A 87 0.87 3.01 6.00
C ALA A 87 -0.05 4.23 5.95
N THR A 88 -0.39 4.66 4.73
CA THR A 88 -1.43 5.64 4.41
C THR A 88 -2.67 4.90 3.92
N PHE A 89 -3.84 5.26 4.44
CA PHE A 89 -5.11 4.64 4.07
C PHE A 89 -6.00 5.65 3.36
N ARG A 90 -6.63 5.25 2.26
CA ARG A 90 -7.63 6.08 1.56
C ARG A 90 -8.85 5.25 1.20
N HIS A 91 -10.02 5.76 1.59
CA HIS A 91 -11.30 5.14 1.27
C HIS A 91 -12.12 6.04 0.33
N TYR A 92 -12.55 5.49 -0.80
CA TYR A 92 -13.30 6.19 -1.83
C TYR A 92 -14.77 5.79 -1.81
N ARG A 93 -15.65 6.78 -1.87
CA ARG A 93 -17.12 6.62 -1.91
C ARG A 93 -17.72 7.66 -2.85
N GLY A 94 -18.88 7.36 -3.42
CA GLY A 94 -19.64 8.30 -4.24
C GLY A 94 -18.88 8.74 -5.50
N GLU A 95 -18.87 10.03 -5.81
CA GLU A 95 -18.25 10.61 -7.02
C GLU A 95 -16.72 10.46 -7.05
N ARG A 96 -16.06 10.32 -5.89
CA ARG A 96 -14.61 10.06 -5.82
C ARG A 96 -14.26 8.60 -6.07
N ASP A 97 -15.27 7.74 -6.19
CA ASP A 97 -15.12 6.32 -6.43
C ASP A 97 -15.09 6.00 -7.93
N ASP A 98 -14.23 6.73 -8.65
CA ASP A 98 -13.86 6.46 -10.03
C ASP A 98 -12.34 6.29 -10.14
N LEU A 99 -11.94 5.59 -11.20
CA LEU A 99 -10.54 5.22 -11.40
C LEU A 99 -9.63 6.44 -11.59
N SER A 100 -10.13 7.52 -12.21
CA SER A 100 -9.35 8.73 -12.47
C SER A 100 -8.95 9.43 -11.17
N HIS A 101 -9.89 9.57 -10.24
CA HIS A 101 -9.62 10.13 -8.91
C HIS A 101 -8.64 9.25 -8.12
N ILE A 102 -8.85 7.93 -8.13
CA ILE A 102 -7.98 6.97 -7.43
C ILE A 102 -6.54 7.04 -7.96
N LEU A 103 -6.36 7.10 -9.28
CA LEU A 103 -5.04 7.19 -9.91
C LEU A 103 -4.38 8.55 -9.74
N ALA A 104 -5.15 9.65 -9.76
CA ALA A 104 -4.63 10.99 -9.46
C ALA A 104 -4.05 11.04 -8.03
N ASP A 105 -4.74 10.38 -7.10
CA ASP A 105 -4.30 10.22 -5.73
C ASP A 105 -3.03 9.37 -5.60
N CYS A 106 -2.90 8.29 -6.38
CA CYS A 106 -1.67 7.50 -6.47
C CYS A 106 -0.50 8.38 -6.90
N ASN A 107 -0.67 9.14 -7.99
CA ASN A 107 0.36 10.01 -8.51
C ASN A 107 0.78 11.06 -7.48
N ARG A 108 -0.17 11.69 -6.79
CA ARG A 108 0.13 12.67 -5.74
C ARG A 108 0.96 12.05 -4.63
N TRP A 109 0.53 10.90 -4.10
CA TRP A 109 1.25 10.22 -3.02
C TRP A 109 2.68 9.83 -3.43
N LEU A 110 2.85 9.32 -4.65
CA LEU A 110 4.16 8.96 -5.18
C LEU A 110 5.06 10.20 -5.30
N MET A 111 4.54 11.29 -5.86
CA MET A 111 5.28 12.54 -6.00
C MET A 111 5.63 13.15 -4.64
N ASP A 112 4.75 13.07 -3.64
CA ASP A 112 5.03 13.54 -2.28
C ASP A 112 6.21 12.75 -1.68
N LEU A 113 6.22 11.42 -1.83
CA LEU A 113 7.35 10.59 -1.39
C LEU A 113 8.65 10.93 -2.12
N VAL A 114 8.59 11.10 -3.44
CA VAL A 114 9.77 11.44 -4.23
C VAL A 114 10.30 12.82 -3.85
N ALA A 115 9.44 13.83 -3.77
CA ALA A 115 9.83 15.20 -3.41
C ALA A 115 10.41 15.27 -1.99
N ASN A 116 9.78 14.60 -1.02
CA ASN A 116 10.24 14.62 0.37
C ASN A 116 11.55 13.82 0.57
N ASN A 117 11.73 12.73 -0.17
CA ASN A 117 12.97 11.93 -0.13
C ASN A 117 14.13 12.56 -0.90
N LEU A 118 13.88 13.55 -1.78
CA LEU A 118 14.93 14.29 -2.49
C LEU A 118 15.53 15.45 -1.67
N VAL A 119 14.90 15.79 -0.54
CA VAL A 119 15.29 16.93 0.32
C VAL A 119 16.11 16.48 1.54
N GLN A 120 16.44 15.19 1.66
CA GLN A 120 17.33 14.65 2.69
C GLN A 120 18.77 14.49 2.22
#